data_AF-A0A3B0ZFN9-F1
#
_entry.id   AF-A0A3B0ZFN9-F1
#
_cell.length_a   1.000
_cell.length_b   1.000
_cell.length_c   1.000
_cell.angle_alpha   90.00
_cell.angle_beta   90.00
_cell.angle_gamma   90.00
#
_symmetry.space_group_name_H-M   'P 1'
#
loop_
_entity.id
_entity.type
_entity.pdbx_description
1 polymer ?
#
loop_
_entity_poly.entity_id
_entity_poly.type
_entity_poly.pdbx_seq_one_letter_code
_entity_poly.pdbx_strand_id
1 'polypeptide(L)'
;MKKLLLLSLLLSLFGCMAAAPVDEISDLTIQVAEYKLLLAEQQGGSWVNTGALLEKAKSINTTGDYNSSLEIARQARFESEAALTQNLKHKQVTPWQF
;
A
#
# COMPACT_ATOMS: atom_id res chain seq x y z
N MET A 1 17.16 -47.29 11.61
CA MET A 1 16.11 -46.74 12.52
C MET A 1 16.39 -45.32 13.02
N LYS A 2 17.64 -44.86 13.21
CA LYS A 2 17.95 -43.46 13.61
C LYS A 2 17.60 -42.38 12.58
N LYS A 3 17.56 -42.71 11.28
CA LYS A 3 17.24 -41.76 10.20
C LYS A 3 15.76 -41.38 10.13
N LEU A 4 14.85 -42.19 10.71
CA LEU A 4 13.41 -41.90 10.71
C LEU A 4 13.02 -40.86 11.79
N LEU A 5 13.77 -40.80 12.89
CA LEU A 5 13.53 -39.85 13.99
C LEU A 5 13.98 -38.42 13.64
N LEU A 6 14.92 -38.26 12.71
CA LEU A 6 15.36 -36.94 12.23
C LEU A 6 14.36 -36.28 11.28
N LEU A 7 13.49 -37.07 10.62
CA LEU A 7 12.52 -36.54 9.66
C LEU A 7 11.29 -35.95 10.35
N SER A 8 10.89 -36.45 11.53
CA SER A 8 9.75 -35.92 12.28
C SER A 8 10.05 -34.61 13.01
N LEU A 9 11.33 -34.31 13.28
CA LEU A 9 11.74 -33.06 13.92
C LEU A 9 11.75 -31.87 12.95
N LEU A 10 11.80 -32.12 11.63
CA LEU A 10 11.85 -31.08 10.61
C LEU A 10 10.45 -30.60 10.17
N LEU A 11 9.39 -31.37 10.45
CA LEU A 11 8.03 -31.05 10.03
C LEU A 11 7.29 -30.11 11.00
N SER A 12 7.81 -29.87 12.19
CA SER A 12 7.22 -28.97 13.19
C SER A 12 7.59 -27.49 13.01
N LEU A 13 8.39 -27.16 11.99
CA LEU A 13 8.79 -25.78 11.66
C LEU A 13 7.90 -25.10 10.61
N PHE A 14 6.74 -25.68 10.26
CA PHE A 14 5.66 -24.91 9.64
C PHE A 14 5.04 -24.03 10.72
N GLY A 15 5.82 -23.01 11.08
CA GLY A 15 5.46 -21.94 11.98
C GLY A 15 4.17 -21.31 11.52
N CYS A 16 3.30 -21.10 12.50
CA CYS A 16 2.09 -20.33 12.35
C CYS A 16 2.42 -19.04 11.57
N MET A 17 1.95 -18.94 10.32
CA MET A 17 2.02 -17.72 9.56
C MET A 17 1.01 -16.77 10.20
N ALA A 18 1.44 -16.05 11.24
CA ALA A 18 0.61 -15.04 11.88
C ALA A 18 0.30 -13.98 10.82
N ALA A 19 -0.95 -13.96 10.35
CA ALA A 19 -1.42 -12.87 9.53
C ALA A 19 -1.22 -11.57 10.33
N ALA A 20 -0.55 -10.58 9.73
CA ALA A 20 -0.40 -9.27 10.35
C ALA A 20 -1.78 -8.72 10.74
N PRO A 21 -1.90 -8.06 11.90
CA PRO A 21 -3.18 -7.54 12.35
C PRO A 21 -3.63 -6.40 11.42
N VAL A 22 -4.96 -6.25 11.27
CA VAL A 22 -5.55 -5.39 10.23
C VAL A 22 -5.27 -3.90 10.47
N ASP A 23 -5.07 -3.50 11.72
CA ASP A 23 -4.63 -2.17 12.12
C ASP A 23 -3.25 -1.82 11.54
N GLU A 24 -2.27 -2.70 11.70
CA GLU A 24 -0.93 -2.51 11.13
C GLU A 24 -0.97 -2.42 9.59
N ILE A 25 -1.79 -3.27 8.96
CA ILE A 25 -1.98 -3.25 7.50
C ILE A 25 -2.63 -1.95 7.04
N SER A 26 -3.62 -1.46 7.79
CA SER A 26 -4.31 -0.19 7.53
C SER A 26 -3.34 0.98 7.61
N ASP A 27 -2.58 1.10 8.70
CA ASP A 27 -1.57 2.14 8.91
C ASP A 27 -0.51 2.15 7.82
N LEU A 28 0.03 0.98 7.48
CA LEU A 28 1.03 0.86 6.42
C LEU A 28 0.45 1.28 5.07
N THR A 29 -0.80 0.95 4.79
CA THR A 29 -1.45 1.31 3.53
C THR A 29 -1.67 2.83 3.44
N ILE A 30 -2.05 3.49 4.54
CA ILE A 30 -2.14 4.96 4.62
C ILE A 30 -0.78 5.59 4.32
N GLN A 31 0.28 5.16 5.01
CA GLN A 31 1.64 5.71 4.82
C GLN A 31 2.15 5.54 3.38
N VAL A 32 1.90 4.37 2.77
CA VAL A 32 2.26 4.12 1.37
C VAL A 32 1.49 5.03 0.42
N ALA A 33 0.20 5.25 0.67
CA ALA A 33 -0.62 6.15 -0.14
C ALA A 33 -0.14 7.61 0.00
N GLU A 34 0.17 8.08 1.21
CA GLU A 34 0.72 9.43 1.45
C GLU A 34 2.05 9.64 0.72
N TYR A 35 2.97 8.69 0.86
CA TYR A 35 4.27 8.77 0.19
C TYR A 35 4.11 8.85 -1.34
N LYS A 36 3.21 8.05 -1.91
CA LYS A 36 2.97 8.06 -3.36
C LYS A 36 2.28 9.34 -3.82
N LEU A 37 1.35 9.89 -3.04
CA LEU A 37 0.74 11.18 -3.33
C LEU A 37 1.81 12.27 -3.37
N LEU A 38 2.69 12.33 -2.36
CA LEU A 38 3.78 13.29 -2.31
C LEU A 38 4.68 13.18 -3.55
N LEU A 39 5.06 11.95 -3.94
CA LEU A 39 5.84 11.74 -5.16
C LEU A 39 5.10 12.18 -6.43
N ALA A 40 3.77 11.99 -6.48
CA ALA A 40 2.96 12.37 -7.63
C ALA A 40 2.88 13.90 -7.74
N GLU A 41 2.63 14.59 -6.62
CA GLU A 41 2.60 16.05 -6.51
C GLU A 41 3.95 16.68 -6.89
N GLN A 42 5.06 16.11 -6.43
CA GLN A 42 6.42 16.52 -6.83
C GLN A 42 6.66 16.38 -8.34
N GLN A 43 5.94 15.48 -9.01
CA GLN A 43 6.01 15.28 -10.44
C GLN A 43 4.95 16.07 -11.22
N GLY A 44 4.20 16.94 -10.54
CA GLY A 44 3.22 17.82 -11.15
C GLY A 44 1.87 17.16 -11.46
N GLY A 45 1.56 16.01 -10.83
CA GLY A 45 0.27 15.36 -11.03
C GLY A 45 -0.28 14.73 -9.76
N SER A 46 -1.50 15.08 -9.40
CA SER A 46 -2.29 14.37 -8.39
C SER A 46 -3.75 14.39 -8.81
N TRP A 47 -4.54 13.44 -8.30
CA TRP A 47 -5.99 13.46 -8.52
C TRP A 47 -6.63 14.31 -7.42
N VAL A 48 -7.67 15.07 -7.78
CA VAL A 48 -8.27 16.10 -6.92
C VAL A 48 -8.72 15.54 -5.55
N ASN A 49 -9.15 14.28 -5.52
CA ASN A 49 -9.77 13.68 -4.33
C ASN A 49 -8.81 12.86 -3.47
N THR A 50 -7.58 12.59 -3.91
CA THR A 50 -6.69 11.65 -3.22
C THR A 50 -6.34 12.11 -1.80
N GLY A 51 -6.12 13.42 -1.59
CA GLY A 51 -5.90 13.99 -0.27
C GLY A 51 -7.11 13.83 0.66
N ALA A 52 -8.33 14.03 0.15
CA ALA A 52 -9.55 13.86 0.93
C ALA A 52 -9.79 12.38 1.31
N LEU A 53 -9.45 11.45 0.42
CA LEU A 53 -9.49 10.01 0.73
C LEU A 53 -8.49 9.66 1.84
N LEU A 54 -7.27 10.20 1.82
CA LEU A 54 -6.29 9.98 2.88
C LEU A 54 -6.75 10.50 4.24
N GLU A 55 -7.28 11.71 4.30
CA GLU A 55 -7.80 12.27 5.55
C GLU A 55 -9.00 11.47 6.08
N LYS A 56 -9.88 11.00 5.17
CA LYS A 56 -10.97 10.10 5.54
C LYS A 56 -10.45 8.76 6.08
N ALA A 57 -9.47 8.15 5.42
CA ALA A 57 -8.86 6.90 5.88
C ALA A 57 -8.27 7.07 7.28
N LYS A 58 -7.46 8.10 7.52
CA LYS A 58 -6.90 8.42 8.84
C LYS A 58 -7.98 8.60 9.90
N SER A 59 -9.02 9.36 9.59
CA SER A 59 -10.12 9.59 10.54
C SER A 59 -10.79 8.27 10.92
N ILE A 60 -11.13 7.41 9.96
CA ILE A 60 -11.73 6.10 10.22
C ILE A 60 -10.75 5.18 10.98
N ASN A 61 -9.46 5.27 10.67
CA ASN A 61 -8.42 4.52 11.37
C ASN A 61 -8.38 4.87 12.87
N THR A 62 -8.52 6.16 13.21
CA THR A 62 -8.56 6.59 14.61
C THR A 62 -9.80 6.11 15.37
N THR A 63 -10.89 5.74 14.68
CA THR A 63 -12.08 5.16 15.31
C THR A 63 -11.99 3.64 15.50
N GLY A 64 -10.88 3.01 15.09
CA GLY A 64 -10.67 1.56 15.17
C GLY A 64 -11.39 0.75 14.09
N ASP A 65 -12.01 1.40 13.10
CA ASP A 65 -12.61 0.71 11.96
C ASP A 65 -11.55 0.48 10.86
N TYR A 66 -10.62 -0.41 11.17
CA TYR A 66 -9.45 -0.65 10.33
C TYR A 66 -9.80 -1.25 8.95
N ASN A 67 -10.92 -1.97 8.83
CA ASN A 67 -11.35 -2.51 7.54
C ASN A 67 -11.82 -1.40 6.59
N SER A 68 -12.69 -0.51 7.07
CA SER A 68 -13.15 0.62 6.28
C SER A 68 -12.00 1.58 5.97
N SER A 69 -11.11 1.83 6.95
CA SER A 69 -9.90 2.62 6.75
C SER A 69 -9.03 2.04 5.64
N LEU A 70 -8.75 0.74 5.70
CA LEU A 70 -7.94 0.04 4.71
C LEU A 70 -8.54 0.11 3.31
N GLU A 71 -9.87 0.00 3.17
CA GLU A 71 -10.54 0.13 1.88
C GLU A 71 -10.34 1.52 1.26
N ILE A 72 -10.56 2.57 2.05
CA ILE A 72 -10.36 3.96 1.60
C ILE A 72 -8.88 4.23 1.30
N ALA A 73 -7.96 3.74 2.14
CA ALA A 73 -6.52 3.89 1.93
C ALA A 73 -6.05 3.18 0.65
N ARG A 74 -6.61 2.01 0.32
CA ARG A 74 -6.32 1.32 -0.96
C ARG A 74 -6.78 2.14 -2.16
N GLN A 75 -7.93 2.80 -2.07
CA GLN A 75 -8.39 3.69 -3.14
C GLN A 75 -7.43 4.88 -3.31
N ALA A 76 -7.05 5.55 -2.22
CA ALA A 76 -6.08 6.65 -2.27
C ALA A 76 -4.72 6.20 -2.86
N ARG A 77 -4.26 5.00 -2.49
CA ARG A 77 -3.05 4.40 -3.05
C ARG A 77 -3.17 4.20 -4.55
N PHE A 78 -4.28 3.64 -5.01
CA PHE A 78 -4.53 3.42 -6.43
C PHE A 78 -4.51 4.73 -7.23
N GLU A 79 -5.18 5.77 -6.75
CA GLU A 79 -5.17 7.09 -7.42
C GLU A 79 -3.76 7.69 -7.49
N SER A 80 -2.99 7.58 -6.40
CA SER A 80 -1.60 8.05 -6.37
C SER A 80 -0.70 7.30 -7.36
N GLU A 81 -0.85 5.98 -7.46
CA GLU A 81 -0.13 5.15 -8.43
C GLU A 81 -0.50 5.46 -9.89
N ALA A 82 -1.78 5.73 -10.13
CA ALA A 82 -2.27 6.15 -11.43
C ALA A 82 -1.66 7.50 -11.83
N ALA A 83 -1.63 8.48 -10.92
CA ALA A 83 -1.01 9.78 -11.14
C ALA A 83 0.48 9.67 -11.46
N LEU A 84 1.23 8.87 -10.71
CA LEU A 84 2.65 8.59 -10.99
C LEU A 84 2.84 7.97 -12.38
N THR A 85 2.02 6.99 -12.74
CA THR A 85 2.10 6.32 -14.05
C THR A 85 1.78 7.28 -15.19
N GLN A 86 0.79 8.15 -15.00
CA GLN A 86 0.44 9.18 -15.99
C GLN A 86 1.57 10.19 -16.18
N ASN A 87 2.18 10.66 -15.11
CA ASN A 87 3.33 11.58 -15.17
C ASN A 87 4.54 10.95 -15.88
N LEU A 88 4.83 9.67 -15.60
CA LEU A 88 5.90 8.94 -16.30
C LEU A 88 5.63 8.81 -17.80
N LYS A 89 4.39 8.47 -18.19
CA LYS A 89 3.99 8.42 -19.59
C LYS A 89 4.15 9.79 -20.24
N HIS A 90 3.62 10.85 -19.64
CA HIS A 90 3.73 12.22 -20.16
C HIS A 90 5.19 12.65 -20.40
N LYS A 91 6.12 12.31 -19.48
CA LYS A 91 7.56 12.54 -19.66
C LYS A 91 8.19 11.74 -20.82
N GLN A 92 7.65 10.56 -21.13
CA GLN A 92 8.16 9.71 -22.21
C GLN A 92 7.57 10.07 -23.59
N VAL A 93 6.35 10.64 -23.65
CA VAL A 93 5.72 11.08 -24.93
C VAL A 93 6.17 12.47 -25.41
N THR A 94 7.16 13.11 -24.77
CA THR A 94 7.87 14.27 -25.32
C THR A 94 9.23 13.92 -25.96
N PRO A 95 9.31 13.14 -27.06
CA PRO A 95 10.54 13.04 -27.86
C PRO A 95 10.62 14.09 -28.99
N TRP A 96 9.67 15.02 -29.11
CA TRP A 96 9.67 16.06 -30.15
C TRP A 96 9.38 17.45 -29.56
N GLN A 97 10.34 17.99 -28.83
CA GLN A 97 10.46 19.44 -28.67
C GLN A 97 11.82 19.86 -29.24
N PHE A 98 11.76 20.22 -30.53
CA PHE A 98 12.74 20.85 -31.44
C PHE A 98 14.11 20.18 -31.62
#